data_AF-A0A1D6QC01-F1
#
_entry.id   AF-A0A1D6QC01-F1
#
_cell.length_a   1.000
_cell.length_b   1.000
_cell.length_c   1.000
_cell.angle_alpha   90.00
_cell.angle_beta   90.00
_cell.angle_gamma   90.00
#
_symmetry.space_group_name_H-M   'P 1'
#
loop_
_entity.id
_entity.type
_entity.pdbx_description
1 polymer ?
#
loop_
_entity_poly.entity_id
_entity_poly.type
_entity_poly.pdbx_seq_one_letter_code
_entity_poly.pdbx_strand_id
1 'polypeptide(L)'
;MGVAHCENEHFTYDITPKVKTKFLGNSLKIYPVGRTRVTLKKSGVVLDLVPPLTKVNNLIFGRTWVDSPGEMVMTNLTTGDKVVLYFQPCGWFGYDIWPSIYSCIC
;
A
#
# COMPACT_ATOMS: atom_id res chain seq x y z
N MET A 1 -13.77 -12.49 3.41
CA MET A 1 -13.47 -11.31 2.57
C MET A 1 -14.12 -10.11 3.22
N GLY A 2 -13.42 -8.99 3.32
CA GLY A 2 -13.98 -7.72 3.81
C GLY A 2 -14.27 -6.78 2.65
N VAL A 3 -15.14 -5.82 2.88
CA VAL A 3 -15.38 -4.66 2.00
C VAL A 3 -15.50 -3.45 2.93
N ALA A 4 -14.97 -2.31 2.51
CA ALA A 4 -15.22 -1.06 3.20
C ALA A 4 -15.56 0.05 2.20
N HIS A 5 -16.42 0.95 2.66
CA HIS A 5 -16.89 2.12 1.94
C HIS A 5 -16.82 3.31 2.88
N CYS A 6 -16.29 4.42 2.40
CA CYS A 6 -16.23 5.69 3.11
C CYS A 6 -16.57 6.82 2.15
N GLU A 7 -17.40 7.76 2.59
CA GLU A 7 -17.89 8.85 1.76
C GLU A 7 -17.88 10.15 2.54
N ASN A 8 -17.44 11.23 1.90
CA ASN A 8 -17.59 12.59 2.39
C ASN A 8 -17.97 13.53 1.22
N GLU A 9 -18.03 14.84 1.47
CA GLU A 9 -18.40 15.83 0.43
C GLU A 9 -17.43 15.85 -0.77
N HIS A 10 -16.16 15.49 -0.56
CA HIS A 10 -15.10 15.63 -1.57
C HIS A 10 -14.80 14.34 -2.32
N PHE A 11 -14.94 13.18 -1.68
CA PHE A 11 -14.57 11.90 -2.24
C PHE A 11 -15.42 10.74 -1.73
N THR A 12 -15.42 9.67 -2.53
CA THR A 12 -15.86 8.34 -2.13
C THR A 12 -14.67 7.39 -2.21
N TYR A 13 -14.53 6.53 -1.21
CA TYR A 13 -13.46 5.55 -1.08
C TYR A 13 -14.06 4.16 -0.91
N ASP A 14 -13.72 3.27 -1.84
CA ASP A 14 -14.16 1.87 -1.85
C ASP A 14 -12.95 0.95 -1.83
N ILE A 15 -12.96 -0.04 -0.95
CA ILE A 15 -11.92 -1.05 -0.88
C ILE A 15 -12.50 -2.45 -0.73
N THR A 16 -12.02 -3.35 -1.58
CA THR A 16 -12.24 -4.80 -1.45
C THR A 16 -10.88 -5.45 -1.20
N PRO A 17 -10.41 -5.49 0.07
CA PRO A 17 -9.11 -6.06 0.38
C PRO A 17 -9.12 -7.57 0.12
N LYS A 18 -8.16 -8.01 -0.70
CA LYS A 18 -7.83 -9.42 -0.88
C LYS A 18 -6.36 -9.60 -0.58
N VAL A 19 -6.07 -10.16 0.58
CA VAL A 19 -4.69 -10.36 1.03
C VAL A 19 -4.30 -11.81 0.80
N LYS A 20 -3.16 -12.02 0.14
CA LYS A 20 -2.48 -13.32 0.12
C LYS A 20 -1.22 -13.22 0.95
N THR A 21 -0.95 -14.20 1.80
CA THR A 21 0.24 -14.22 2.64
C THR A 21 1.12 -15.41 2.32
N LYS A 22 2.44 -15.22 2.33
CA LYS A 22 3.43 -16.28 2.20
C LYS A 22 4.39 -16.23 3.38
N PHE A 23 4.35 -17.27 4.20
CA PHE A 23 5.29 -17.45 5.30
C PHE A 23 6.61 -18.01 4.78
N LEU A 24 7.73 -17.43 5.23
CA LEU A 24 9.10 -17.74 4.78
C LEU A 24 9.99 -18.14 5.97
N GLY A 25 9.42 -18.75 7.01
CA GLY A 25 10.12 -19.00 8.27
C GLY A 25 10.09 -17.75 9.13
N ASN A 26 11.20 -17.02 9.26
CA ASN A 26 11.25 -15.84 10.13
C ASN A 26 10.64 -14.56 9.50
N SER A 27 9.92 -14.66 8.38
CA SER A 27 9.33 -13.51 7.69
C SER A 27 8.01 -13.86 7.04
N LEU A 28 7.15 -12.85 6.85
CA LEU A 28 5.86 -12.97 6.19
C LEU A 28 5.79 -11.97 5.04
N LYS A 29 5.51 -12.45 3.82
CA LYS A 29 5.17 -11.58 2.68
C LYS A 29 3.66 -11.43 2.57
N ILE A 30 3.20 -10.21 2.39
CA ILE A 30 1.80 -9.82 2.29
C ILE A 30 1.61 -9.21 0.89
N TYR A 31 0.77 -9.86 0.09
CA TYR A 31 0.42 -9.47 -1.27
C TYR A 31 -0.99 -8.86 -1.25
N PRO A 32 -1.12 -7.54 -1.45
CA PRO A 32 -2.41 -6.91 -1.62
C PRO A 32 -2.90 -7.15 -3.06
N VAL A 33 -3.79 -8.12 -3.24
CA VAL A 33 -4.44 -8.44 -4.52
C VAL A 33 -5.85 -7.82 -4.59
N GLY A 34 -6.18 -6.97 -3.61
CA GLY A 34 -7.46 -6.30 -3.51
C GLY A 34 -7.57 -5.12 -4.47
N ARG A 35 -8.78 -4.59 -4.58
CA ARG A 35 -9.05 -3.37 -5.33
C ARG A 35 -9.25 -2.21 -4.36
N THR A 36 -8.63 -1.07 -4.65
CA THR A 36 -8.84 0.18 -3.94
C THR A 36 -9.21 1.27 -4.93
N ARG A 37 -10.31 1.97 -4.69
CA ARG A 37 -10.82 3.02 -5.57
C ARG A 37 -11.12 4.30 -4.79
N VAL A 38 -10.69 5.43 -5.33
CA VAL A 38 -11.05 6.77 -4.85
C VAL A 38 -11.75 7.51 -5.98
N THR A 39 -12.97 7.98 -5.75
CA THR A 39 -13.69 8.84 -6.68
C THR A 39 -13.70 10.26 -6.13
N LEU A 40 -13.11 11.20 -6.85
CA LEU A 40 -13.12 12.62 -6.51
C LEU A 40 -14.41 13.23 -7.05
N LYS A 41 -15.32 13.66 -6.16
CA LYS A 41 -16.67 14.08 -6.54
C LYS A 41 -16.68 15.36 -7.39
N LYS A 42 -15.81 16.32 -7.06
CA LYS A 42 -15.75 17.62 -7.76
C LYS A 42 -15.33 17.50 -9.22
N SER A 43 -14.39 16.60 -9.52
CA SER A 43 -13.84 16.41 -10.87
C SER A 43 -14.40 15.19 -11.59
N GLY A 44 -15.12 14.31 -10.89
CA GLY A 44 -15.56 13.01 -11.42
C GLY A 44 -14.42 12.03 -11.69
N VAL A 45 -13.19 12.35 -11.25
CA VAL A 45 -12.00 11.53 -11.50
C VAL A 45 -12.05 10.29 -10.63
N VAL A 46 -11.82 9.12 -11.24
CA VAL A 46 -11.75 7.84 -10.54
C VAL A 46 -10.31 7.35 -10.54
N LEU A 47 -9.74 7.16 -9.35
CA LEU A 47 -8.39 6.66 -9.13
C LEU A 47 -8.45 5.21 -8.64
N ASP A 48 -7.59 4.35 -9.20
CA ASP A 48 -7.35 2.98 -8.76
C ASP A 48 -5.95 2.90 -8.15
N LEU A 49 -5.84 2.29 -6.97
CA LEU A 49 -4.60 2.25 -6.19
C LEU A 49 -4.20 0.80 -5.94
N VAL A 50 -3.00 0.43 -6.40
CA VAL A 50 -2.38 -0.88 -6.13
C VAL A 50 -1.19 -0.65 -5.18
N PRO A 51 -1.33 -0.99 -3.89
CA PRO A 51 -0.25 -0.81 -2.93
C PRO A 51 0.90 -1.80 -3.16
N PRO A 52 2.12 -1.48 -2.71
CA PRO A 52 3.28 -2.32 -2.89
C PRO A 52 3.20 -3.57 -1.99
N LEU A 53 4.05 -4.55 -2.31
CA LEU A 53 4.20 -5.73 -1.47
C LEU A 53 4.75 -5.34 -0.10
N THR A 54 4.16 -5.89 0.96
CA THR A 54 4.62 -5.65 2.33
C THR A 54 5.31 -6.90 2.87
N LYS A 55 6.43 -6.71 3.57
CA LYS A 55 7.19 -7.77 4.23
C LYS A 55 7.25 -7.46 5.72
N VAL A 56 6.85 -8.43 6.53
CA VAL A 56 7.10 -8.44 7.98
C VAL A 56 8.34 -9.27 8.23
N ASN A 57 9.35 -8.67 8.84
CA ASN A 57 10.62 -9.29 9.17
C ASN A 57 10.65 -9.67 10.66
N ASN A 58 11.47 -10.67 11.00
CA ASN A 58 11.69 -11.13 12.38
C ASN A 58 10.41 -11.53 13.13
N LEU A 59 9.46 -12.16 12.41
CA LEU A 59 8.14 -12.48 12.96
C LEU A 59 8.20 -13.49 14.12
N ILE A 60 9.19 -14.38 14.14
CA ILE A 60 9.36 -15.40 15.20
C ILE A 60 10.46 -15.00 16.17
N PHE A 61 11.61 -14.55 15.65
CA PHE A 61 12.79 -14.22 16.44
C PHE A 61 13.40 -12.87 16.01
N GLY A 62 13.69 -12.03 17.01
CA GLY A 62 14.24 -10.68 16.86
C GLY A 62 13.20 -9.59 17.10
N ARG A 63 13.57 -8.33 16.83
CA ARG A 63 12.63 -7.20 16.84
C ARG A 63 11.85 -7.24 15.52
N THR A 64 10.53 -7.42 15.59
CA THR A 64 9.64 -7.36 14.43
C THR A 64 9.65 -5.96 13.82
N TRP A 65 9.74 -5.88 12.49
CA TRP A 65 9.62 -4.64 11.73
C TRP A 65 8.95 -4.90 10.39
N VAL A 66 8.33 -3.87 9.82
CA VAL A 66 7.58 -3.93 8.57
C VAL A 66 8.30 -3.09 7.53
N ASP A 67 8.29 -3.55 6.29
CA ASP A 67 8.81 -2.84 5.15
C ASP A 67 7.88 -3.05 3.96
N SER A 68 7.61 -1.99 3.21
CA SER A 68 6.74 -2.04 2.03
C SER A 68 7.45 -1.51 0.79
N PRO A 69 8.56 -2.16 0.36
CA PRO A 69 9.36 -1.65 -0.73
C PRO A 69 8.72 -1.90 -2.09
N GLY A 70 9.07 -1.05 -3.05
CA GLY A 70 8.72 -1.21 -4.45
C GLY A 70 7.68 -0.22 -4.93
N GLU A 71 7.02 -0.57 -6.03
CA GLU A 71 6.14 0.35 -6.74
C GLU A 71 4.71 0.29 -6.23
N MET A 72 4.17 1.45 -5.90
CA MET A 72 2.74 1.68 -5.80
C MET A 72 2.27 2.34 -7.08
N VAL A 73 1.30 1.71 -7.76
CA VAL A 73 0.75 2.26 -9.00
C VAL A 73 -0.60 2.89 -8.69
N MET A 74 -0.72 4.18 -9.02
CA MET A 74 -1.97 4.90 -9.02
C MET A 74 -2.39 5.15 -10.46
N THR A 75 -3.56 4.67 -10.85
CA THR A 75 -4.11 4.84 -12.21
C THR A 75 -5.33 5.73 -12.16
N ASN A 76 -5.33 6.80 -12.94
CA ASN A 76 -6.54 7.55 -13.24
C ASN A 76 -7.35 6.75 -14.28
N LEU A 77 -8.48 6.18 -13.87
CA LEU A 77 -9.34 5.40 -14.74
C LEU A 77 -10.14 6.26 -15.72
N THR A 78 -10.25 7.56 -15.47
CA THR A 78 -10.97 8.50 -16.34
C THR A 78 -10.13 8.91 -17.55
N THR A 79 -8.84 9.21 -17.35
CA THR A 79 -7.93 9.63 -18.42
C THR A 79 -7.00 8.53 -18.92
N GLY A 80 -6.78 7.49 -18.11
CA GLY A 80 -5.79 6.44 -18.38
C GLY A 80 -4.38 6.76 -17.86
N ASP A 81 -4.17 7.95 -17.29
CA ASP A 81 -2.87 8.37 -16.77
C ASP A 81 -2.43 7.48 -15.60
N LYS A 82 -1.12 7.26 -15.51
CA LYS A 82 -0.52 6.44 -14.45
C LYS A 82 0.56 7.21 -13.74
N VAL A 83 0.55 7.12 -12.42
CA VAL A 83 1.59 7.61 -11.53
C VAL A 83 2.17 6.41 -10.80
N VAL A 84 3.49 6.30 -10.81
CA VAL A 84 4.22 5.25 -10.09
C VAL A 84 4.98 5.93 -8.95
N LEU A 85 4.66 5.52 -7.72
CA LEU A 85 5.37 5.94 -6.52
C LEU A 85 6.32 4.81 -6.12
N TYR A 86 7.60 5.12 -5.98
CA TYR A 86 8.61 4.15 -5.57
C TYR A 86 8.92 4.29 -4.08
N PHE A 87 8.69 3.21 -3.34
CA PHE A 87 8.96 3.10 -1.91
C PHE A 87 10.35 2.48 -1.76
N GLN A 88 11.29 3.25 -1.23
CA GLN A 88 12.66 2.78 -1.04
C GLN A 88 12.69 1.70 0.07
N PRO A 89 13.41 0.58 -0.14
CA PRO A 89 13.54 -0.43 0.91
C PRO A 89 14.23 0.12 2.14
N CYS A 90 13.70 -0.21 3.32
CA CYS A 90 14.38 0.10 4.56
C CYS A 90 15.66 -0.76 4.66
N GLY A 91 16.82 -0.10 4.74
CA GLY A 91 18.10 -0.79 4.96
C GLY A 91 18.18 -1.45 6.34
N TRP A 92 19.18 -2.31 6.56
CA TRP A 92 19.38 -3.03 7.83
C TRP A 92 19.55 -2.10 9.05
N PHE A 93 19.91 -0.83 8.85
CA PHE A 93 20.01 0.19 9.90
C PHE A 93 18.87 1.22 9.88
N GLY A 94 17.87 1.05 9.01
CA GLY A 94 16.74 1.99 8.85
C GLY A 94 15.71 1.94 9.96
N TYR A 95 15.99 1.25 11.08
CA TYR A 95 15.05 1.04 12.18
C TYR A 95 14.54 2.33 12.84
N ASP A 96 15.24 3.47 12.69
CA ASP A 96 14.95 4.72 13.40
C ASP A 96 14.93 5.97 12.50
N ILE A 97 14.81 5.82 11.18
CA ILE A 97 14.68 6.98 10.29
C ILE A 97 13.24 7.02 9.78
N TRP A 98 12.45 7.94 10.31
CA TRP A 98 11.28 8.50 9.63
C TRP A 98 11.77 9.70 8.80
N PRO A 99 11.99 9.59 7.48
CA PRO A 99 12.10 10.75 6.64
C PRO A 99 10.80 10.93 5.86
N SER A 100 10.16 12.06 6.14
CA SER A 100 9.45 12.90 5.18
C SER A 100 9.15 12.25 3.83
N ILE A 101 7.90 11.77 3.67
CA ILE A 101 7.18 11.54 2.41
C ILE A 101 8.09 11.50 1.15
N TYR A 102 8.89 10.43 1.08
CA TYR A 102 9.20 9.67 -0.13
C TYR A 102 9.03 8.19 0.27
N SER A 103 7.84 7.91 0.79
CA SER A 103 7.33 6.67 1.37
C SER A 103 8.32 5.61 1.92
N CYS A 104 8.63 5.73 3.21
CA CYS A 104 8.81 4.55 4.08
C CYS A 104 7.70 4.60 5.13
N ILE A 105 6.87 3.55 5.21
CA ILE A 105 6.06 3.31 6.41
C ILE A 105 6.91 2.39 7.29
N CYS A 106 7.64 2.98 8.23
CA CYS A 106 8.35 2.28 9.29
C CYS A 106 7.36 1.75 10.34
#